data_AF-A0ABD5W5G5-F1
#
_entry.id   AF-A0ABD5W5G5-F1
#
_cell.length_a   1.000
_cell.length_b   1.000
_cell.length_c   1.000
_cell.angle_alpha   90.00
_cell.angle_beta   90.00
_cell.angle_gamma   90.00
#
_symmetry.space_group_name_H-M   'P 1'
#
loop_
_entity.id
_entity.type
_entity.pdbx_description
1 polymer ?
#
loop_
_entity_poly.entity_id
_entity_poly.type
_entity_poly.pdbx_seq_one_letter_code
_entity_poly.pdbx_strand_id
1 'polypeptide(L)' 'YDRLIGDESCDPFDDSKRAVETWEHGDWLPLLKHNLADIERTRELTSLASEYVPKSDFSMKNLAPPQS' A
#
# COMPACT_ATOMS: atom_id res chain seq x y z
N TYR A 1 0.74 -18.01 0.76
CA TYR A 1 1.85 -17.46 -0.04
C TYR A 1 1.39 -17.10 -1.44
N ASP A 2 0.63 -17.95 -2.14
CA ASP A 2 0.13 -17.66 -3.50
C ASP A 2 -0.80 -16.42 -3.62
N ARG A 3 -1.47 -15.99 -2.54
CA ARG A 3 -2.19 -14.70 -2.52
C ARG A 3 -1.27 -13.46 -2.47
N LEU A 4 -0.05 -13.62 -1.95
CA LEU A 4 0.96 -12.54 -1.87
C LEU A 4 1.95 -12.60 -3.05
N ILE A 5 1.91 -13.67 -3.83
CA ILE A 5 2.77 -13.94 -4.98
C ILE A 5 1.83 -14.45 -6.09
N GLY A 6 1.20 -13.58 -6.86
CA GLY A 6 0.31 -14.10 -7.89
C GLY A 6 -0.30 -13.12 -8.88
N ASP A 7 -0.76 -11.94 -8.45
CA ASP A 7 -1.38 -11.01 -9.39
C ASP A 7 -0.37 -10.04 -10.00
N GLU A 8 -0.56 -9.75 -11.29
CA GLU A 8 0.18 -8.73 -12.01
C GLU A 8 0.00 -7.40 -11.28
N SER A 9 1.07 -6.93 -10.63
CA SER A 9 1.05 -5.67 -9.90
C SER A 9 0.83 -4.54 -10.89
N CYS A 10 -0.11 -3.64 -10.57
CA CYS A 10 -0.27 -2.40 -11.33
C CYS A 10 0.83 -1.36 -11.03
N ASP A 11 1.76 -1.69 -10.11
CA ASP A 11 2.93 -0.88 -9.76
C ASP A 11 3.93 -0.83 -10.93
N PRO A 12 4.16 0.35 -11.52
CA PRO A 12 5.11 0.50 -12.63
C PRO A 12 6.58 0.53 -12.17
N PHE A 13 6.85 0.46 -10.85
CA PHE A 13 8.20 0.55 -10.31
C PHE A 13 8.70 -0.77 -9.75
N ASP A 14 9.95 -1.09 -10.06
CA ASP A 14 10.67 -2.22 -9.44
C ASP A 14 11.16 -1.88 -8.02
N ASP A 15 11.30 -0.59 -7.70
CA ASP A 15 11.70 -0.09 -6.39
C ASP A 15 11.00 1.24 -6.02
N SER A 16 10.89 1.51 -4.72
CA SER A 16 10.30 2.76 -4.22
C SER A 16 11.17 4.00 -4.46
N LYS A 17 12.43 3.85 -4.88
CA LYS A 17 13.32 4.99 -5.11
C LYS A 17 12.88 5.77 -6.34
N ARG A 18 12.49 5.08 -7.40
CA ARG A 18 11.96 5.71 -8.62
C ARG A 18 10.62 6.44 -8.41
N ALA A 19 9.82 6.02 -7.43
CA ALA A 19 8.59 6.72 -7.08
C ALA A 19 8.87 8.14 -6.52
N VAL A 20 9.96 8.31 -5.77
CA VAL A 20 10.37 9.63 -5.24
C VAL A 20 10.79 10.57 -6.37
N GLU A 21 11.61 10.08 -7.31
CA GLU A 21 12.05 10.85 -8.48
C GLU A 21 10.83 11.27 -9.33
N THR A 22 9.87 10.36 -9.53
CA THR A 22 8.61 10.62 -10.25
C THR A 22 7.78 11.72 -9.57
N TRP A 23 7.73 11.73 -8.24
CA TRP A 23 7.07 12.79 -7.47
C TRP A 23 7.73 14.15 -7.70
N GLU A 24 9.07 14.21 -7.66
CA GLU A 24 9.83 15.44 -7.91
C GLU A 24 9.63 15.98 -9.34
N HIS A 25 9.44 15.09 -10.31
CA HIS A 25 9.17 15.43 -11.70
C HIS A 25 7.69 15.75 -11.99
N GLY A 26 6.79 15.55 -11.03
CA GLY A 26 5.35 15.82 -11.19
C GLY A 26 4.62 14.79 -12.06
N ASP A 27 5.18 13.59 -12.20
CA ASP A 27 4.60 12.51 -12.99
C ASP A 27 3.56 11.74 -12.15
N TRP A 28 2.37 12.33 -12.01
CA TRP A 28 1.37 11.86 -11.04
C TRP A 28 0.79 10.48 -11.34
N LEU A 29 0.58 10.11 -12.61
CA LEU A 29 -0.09 8.86 -12.94
C LEU A 29 0.73 7.61 -12.51
N PRO A 30 2.03 7.50 -12.83
CA PRO A 30 2.87 6.42 -12.29
C PRO A 30 2.89 6.40 -10.75
N LEU A 31 3.01 7.57 -10.11
CA LEU A 31 3.02 7.68 -8.65
C LEU A 31 1.71 7.20 -8.01
N LEU A 32 0.57 7.55 -8.59
CA LEU A 32 -0.75 7.11 -8.10
C LEU A 32 -0.94 5.59 -8.25
N LYS A 33 -0.43 4.99 -9.34
CA LYS A 33 -0.47 3.53 -9.52
C LYS A 33 0.35 2.80 -8.46
N HIS A 34 1.55 3.30 -8.16
CA HIS A 34 2.39 2.78 -7.08
C HIS A 34 1.68 2.83 -5.72
N ASN A 35 1.15 3.99 -5.34
CA ASN A 35 0.44 4.16 -4.08
C ASN A 35 -0.77 3.23 -3.97
N LEU A 36 -1.50 3.01 -5.07
CA LEU A 36 -2.62 2.08 -5.10
C LEU A 36 -2.17 0.63 -4.88
N ALA A 37 -1.08 0.21 -5.55
CA ALA A 37 -0.52 -1.13 -5.37
C ALA A 37 -0.07 -1.37 -3.91
N ASP A 38 0.56 -0.38 -3.27
CA ASP A 38 0.98 -0.46 -1.87
C ASP A 38 -0.21 -0.55 -0.89
N ILE A 39 -1.32 0.15 -1.17
CA ILE A 39 -2.56 0.05 -0.38
C ILE A 39 -3.13 -1.37 -0.46
N GLU A 40 -3.24 -1.94 -1.66
CA GLU A 40 -3.77 -3.30 -1.83
C GLU A 40 -2.85 -4.34 -1.17
N ARG A 41 -1.52 -4.24 -1.34
CA ARG A 41 -0.53 -5.11 -0.68
C ARG A 41 -0.63 -5.03 0.84
N THR A 42 -0.79 -3.83 1.39
CA THR A 42 -0.97 -3.63 2.84
C THR A 42 -2.29 -4.24 3.34
N ARG A 43 -3.37 -4.16 2.54
CA ARG A 43 -4.66 -4.77 2.87
C ARG A 43 -4.57 -6.30 2.90
N GLU A 44 -3.85 -6.90 1.97
CA GLU A 44 -3.62 -8.35 1.93
C GLU A 44 -2.80 -8.81 3.14
N LEU A 45 -1.71 -8.12 3.46
CA LEU A 45 -0.90 -8.40 4.65
C LEU A 45 -1.72 -8.27 5.93
N THR A 46 -2.57 -7.24 6.02
CA THR A 46 -3.46 -7.04 7.18
C THR A 46 -4.48 -8.17 7.29
N SER A 47 -5.04 -8.62 6.15
CA SER A 47 -5.97 -9.75 6.12
C SER A 47 -5.31 -11.02 6.64
N LEU A 48 -4.10 -11.34 6.17
CA LEU A 48 -3.33 -12.49 6.65
C LEU A 48 -2.98 -12.35 8.14
N ALA A 49 -2.48 -11.19 8.56
CA ALA A 49 -2.10 -10.97 9.95
C ALA A 49 -3.29 -11.11 10.91
N SER A 50 -4.51 -10.75 10.48
CA SER A 50 -5.72 -10.90 11.30
C SER A 50 -6.10 -12.35 11.62
N GLU A 51 -5.57 -13.33 10.88
CA GLU A 51 -5.74 -14.77 11.19
C GLU A 51 -4.89 -15.21 12.39
N TYR A 52 -3.80 -14.49 12.68
CA TYR A 52 -2.79 -14.87 13.67
C TYR A 52 -2.68 -13.90 14.84
N VAL A 53 -3.18 -12.68 14.69
CA VAL A 53 -3.04 -11.59 15.68
C VAL A 53 -4.42 -11.01 16.00
N PRO A 54 -4.79 -10.85 17.28
CA PRO A 54 -6.02 -10.18 17.68
C PRO A 54 -6.06 -8.74 17.16
N LYS A 55 -7.24 -8.28 16.74
CA LYS A 55 -7.43 -6.89 16.26
C LYS A 55 -6.97 -5.82 17.25
N SER A 56 -7.00 -6.11 18.56
CA SER A 56 -6.53 -5.21 19.62
C SER A 56 -5.05 -4.85 19.52
N ASP A 57 -4.25 -5.71 18.90
CA ASP A 57 -2.79 -5.54 18.81
C ASP A 57 -2.41 -4.71 17.57
N PHE A 58 -3.37 -4.45 16.68
CA PHE A 58 -3.21 -3.51 15.58
C PHE A 58 -3.52 -2.09 16.08
N SER A 59 -2.49 -1.37 16.51
CA SER A 59 -2.59 0.05 16.83
C SER A 59 -2.73 0.89 15.55
N MET A 60 -3.90 0.84 14.92
CA MET A 60 -4.20 1.65 13.74
C MET A 60 -4.50 3.10 14.15
N LYS A 61 -3.81 4.05 13.51
CA LYS A 61 -4.13 5.47 13.64
C LYS A 61 -5.51 5.72 13.03
N ASN A 62 -6.33 6.52 13.69
CA ASN A 62 -7.56 7.01 13.09
C ASN A 62 -7.21 7.97 11.95
N LEU A 63 -7.52 7.56 10.71
CA LEU A 63 -7.29 8.36 9.50
C LEU A 63 -8.54 9.16 9.09
N ALA A 64 -9.59 9.19 9.92
CA ALA A 64 -10.74 10.04 9.66
C ALA A 64 -10.28 11.51 9.54
N PRO A 65 -10.81 12.26 8.56
CA PRO A 65 -10.47 13.67 8.41
C PRO A 65 -10.82 14.44 9.70
N PRO A 66 -10.00 15.44 10.08
CA PRO A 66 -10.32 16.28 11.23
C PRO A 66 -11.69 16.92 11.03
N GLN A 67 -12.53 16.84 12.05
CA GLN A 67 -13.78 17.60 12.05
C GLN A 67 -13.41 19.09 12.12
N SER A 68 -13.77 19.85 11.09
CA SER A 68 -13.60 21.30 11.02
C SER A 68 -14.55 22.02 11.95
#